data_AF-A0A847W3W2-F1
#
_entry.id   AF-A0A847W3W2-F1
#
_cell.length_a   1.000
_cell.length_b   1.000
_cell.length_c   1.000
_cell.angle_alpha   90.00
_cell.angle_beta   90.00
_cell.angle_gamma   90.00
#
_symmetry.space_group_name_H-M   'P 1'
#
loop_
_entity.id
_entity.type
_entity.pdbx_description
1 polymer ?
#
loop_
_entity_poly.entity_id
_entity_poly.type
_entity_poly.pdbx_seq_one_letter_code
_entity_poly.pdbx_strand_id
1 'polypeptide(L)'
;MNDFSIPMAIVDFIPVIFFIIGASILKKDFYNKMSRTAFGLFATGTTNVALAGFLKATHKLLYATNICDFKTLTDMFFATQAIGFVFAGVGLVLALIQKKGVIVASAPAVFSGTFLFVTLMVLGLGAMNVCLSILAKKLNKEKITIFFVISFVCSLMMGYLSSKDFTLSFMNWLAQGINIVSQAAFLMGVISLHKAGLKEYRFNN
;
A
#
# COMPACT_ATOMS: atom_id res chain seq x y z
N MET A 1 -6.79 -0.57 28.42
CA MET A 1 -6.29 0.77 28.04
C MET A 1 -5.26 0.52 26.96
N ASN A 2 -5.46 1.03 25.74
CA ASN A 2 -4.48 0.81 24.67
C ASN A 2 -3.32 1.78 24.90
N ASP A 3 -2.16 1.27 25.30
CA ASP A 3 -0.94 2.05 25.54
C ASP A 3 -0.31 2.56 24.22
N PHE A 4 -1.03 3.43 23.50
CA PHE A 4 -0.46 4.16 22.38
C PHE A 4 0.27 5.39 22.91
N SER A 5 1.59 5.33 22.90
CA SER A 5 2.42 6.49 23.25
C SER A 5 2.50 7.49 22.09
N ILE A 6 2.67 8.78 22.40
CA ILE A 6 2.87 9.83 21.38
C ILE A 6 4.03 9.49 20.42
N PRO A 7 5.22 9.03 20.89
CA PRO A 7 6.31 8.63 19.99
C PRO A 7 5.90 7.53 19.01
N MET A 8 5.13 6.56 19.47
CA MET A 8 4.63 5.46 18.66
C MET A 8 3.70 5.98 17.55
N ALA A 9 2.79 6.92 17.85
CA ALA A 9 1.95 7.53 16.82
C ALA A 9 2.73 8.34 15.77
N ILE A 10 3.83 9.00 16.17
CA ILE A 10 4.72 9.73 15.25
C ILE A 10 5.44 8.77 14.31
N VAL A 11 5.92 7.64 14.83
CA VAL A 11 6.64 6.62 14.05
C VAL A 11 5.77 6.00 12.96
N ASP A 12 4.44 5.96 13.14
CA ASP A 12 3.50 5.47 12.13
C ASP A 12 3.45 6.34 10.86
N PHE A 13 3.93 7.59 10.88
CA PHE A 13 4.04 8.41 9.68
C PHE A 13 5.19 7.98 8.76
N ILE A 14 6.24 7.35 9.29
CA ILE A 14 7.41 6.90 8.51
C ILE A 14 7.00 5.96 7.35
N PRO A 15 6.29 4.84 7.60
CA PRO A 15 5.88 3.94 6.51
C PRO A 15 4.93 4.64 5.51
N VAL A 16 4.09 5.56 5.98
CA VAL A 16 3.18 6.34 5.11
C VAL A 16 3.97 7.24 4.16
N ILE A 17 4.99 7.93 4.66
CA ILE A 17 5.88 8.78 3.86
C ILE A 17 6.64 7.94 2.83
N PHE A 18 7.19 6.79 3.22
CA PHE A 18 7.87 5.89 2.28
C PHE A 18 6.95 5.42 1.16
N PHE A 19 5.72 5.03 1.48
CA PHE A 19 4.73 4.66 0.48
C PHE A 19 4.36 5.84 -0.44
N ILE A 20 4.14 7.04 0.10
CA ILE A 20 3.82 8.25 -0.68
C ILE A 20 4.94 8.56 -1.68
N ILE A 21 6.20 8.49 -1.25
CA ILE A 21 7.35 8.75 -2.12
C ILE A 21 7.41 7.69 -3.22
N GLY A 22 7.32 6.40 -2.88
CA GLY A 22 7.34 5.31 -3.85
C GLY A 22 6.19 5.40 -4.85
N ALA A 23 4.97 5.62 -4.38
CA ALA A 23 3.79 5.80 -5.22
C ALA A 23 3.92 7.02 -6.14
N SER A 24 4.52 8.11 -5.67
CA SER A 24 4.72 9.32 -6.48
C SER A 24 5.75 9.10 -7.59
N ILE A 25 6.84 8.37 -7.31
CA ILE A 25 7.81 7.95 -8.33
C ILE A 25 7.13 7.08 -9.39
N LEU A 26 6.37 6.07 -8.98
CA LEU A 26 5.65 5.19 -9.93
C LEU A 26 4.62 5.97 -10.76
N LYS A 27 3.84 6.87 -10.16
CA LYS A 27 2.88 7.72 -10.89
C LYS A 27 3.59 8.56 -11.94
N LYS A 28 4.75 9.14 -11.62
CA LYS A 28 5.57 9.89 -12.58
C LYS A 28 6.11 8.99 -13.69
N ASP A 29 6.59 7.80 -13.34
CA ASP A 29 7.16 6.87 -14.31
C ASP A 29 6.12 6.27 -15.25
N PHE A 30 4.88 6.07 -14.80
CA PHE A 30 3.80 5.51 -15.60
C PHE A 30 2.96 6.56 -16.34
N TYR A 31 3.14 7.84 -16.03
CA TYR A 31 2.47 8.93 -16.70
C TYR A 31 2.71 8.88 -18.21
N ASN A 32 1.65 8.99 -19.00
CA ASN A 32 1.64 8.86 -20.47
C ASN A 32 2.09 7.50 -21.04
N LYS A 33 2.22 6.45 -20.23
CA LYS A 33 2.60 5.10 -20.70
C LYS A 33 1.55 4.03 -20.48
N MET A 34 0.72 4.24 -19.46
CA MET A 34 -0.46 3.41 -19.23
C MET A 34 -1.65 3.98 -19.99
N SER A 35 -2.64 3.12 -20.28
CA SER A 35 -3.95 3.60 -20.74
C SER A 35 -4.56 4.52 -19.68
N ARG A 36 -5.42 5.49 -20.09
CA ARG A 36 -6.05 6.44 -19.18
C ARG A 36 -6.77 5.73 -18.02
N THR A 37 -7.44 4.61 -18.31
CA THR A 37 -8.14 3.79 -17.31
C THR A 37 -7.17 3.13 -16.33
N ALA A 38 -6.12 2.47 -16.82
CA ALA A 38 -5.14 1.80 -15.98
C ALA A 38 -4.40 2.80 -15.08
N PHE A 39 -3.99 3.94 -15.64
CA PHE A 39 -3.37 5.02 -14.89
C PHE A 39 -4.33 5.63 -13.86
N GLY A 40 -5.59 5.87 -14.23
CA GLY A 40 -6.61 6.41 -13.33
C GLY A 40 -6.85 5.51 -12.13
N LEU A 41 -7.01 4.20 -12.33
CA LEU A 41 -7.13 3.21 -11.26
C LEU A 41 -5.87 3.17 -10.39
N PHE A 42 -4.69 3.12 -11.00
CA PHE A 42 -3.43 3.08 -10.26
C PHE A 42 -3.22 4.35 -9.40
N ALA A 43 -3.42 5.53 -9.98
CA ALA A 43 -3.25 6.80 -9.31
C ALA A 43 -4.28 7.01 -8.19
N THR A 44 -5.55 6.66 -8.45
CA THR A 44 -6.61 6.73 -7.44
C THR A 44 -6.34 5.74 -6.31
N GLY A 45 -6.01 4.49 -6.65
CA GLY A 45 -5.71 3.44 -5.67
C GLY A 45 -4.57 3.80 -4.74
N THR A 46 -3.42 4.19 -5.30
CA THR A 46 -2.25 4.61 -4.50
C THR A 46 -2.52 5.87 -3.67
N THR A 47 -3.30 6.83 -4.17
CA THR A 47 -3.69 8.01 -3.39
C THR A 47 -4.62 7.64 -2.24
N ASN A 48 -5.54 6.70 -2.46
CA ASN A 48 -6.46 6.23 -1.42
C ASN A 48 -5.72 5.49 -0.30
N VAL A 49 -4.73 4.64 -0.63
CA VAL A 49 -3.87 3.98 0.36
C VAL A 49 -3.07 5.01 1.17
N ALA A 50 -2.50 6.01 0.51
CA ALA A 50 -1.75 7.08 1.17
C ALA A 50 -2.63 7.88 2.16
N LEU A 51 -3.82 8.28 1.72
CA LEU A 51 -4.77 8.99 2.57
C LEU A 51 -5.24 8.14 3.74
N ALA A 52 -5.57 6.86 3.53
CA ALA A 52 -5.93 5.94 4.60
C ALA A 52 -4.80 5.83 5.64
N GLY A 53 -3.56 5.65 5.20
CA GLY A 53 -2.39 5.59 6.08
C GLY A 53 -2.18 6.87 6.88
N PHE A 54 -2.26 8.02 6.22
CA PHE A 54 -2.09 9.33 6.86
C PHE A 54 -3.18 9.62 7.89
N LEU A 55 -4.45 9.37 7.54
CA LEU A 55 -5.58 9.55 8.46
C LEU A 55 -5.49 8.61 9.67
N LYS A 56 -5.03 7.37 9.48
CA LYS A 56 -4.81 6.43 10.60
C LYS A 56 -3.69 6.89 11.54
N ALA A 57 -2.56 7.34 11.01
CA ALA A 57 -1.47 7.88 11.83
C ALA A 57 -1.92 9.13 12.60
N THR A 58 -2.71 9.98 11.95
CA THR A 58 -3.32 11.18 12.57
C THR A 58 -4.30 10.81 13.68
N HIS A 59 -5.19 9.83 13.45
CA HIS A 59 -6.11 9.33 14.47
C HIS A 59 -5.38 8.80 15.69
N LYS A 60 -4.33 7.98 15.49
CA LYS A 60 -3.51 7.47 16.59
C LYS A 60 -2.81 8.57 17.38
N LEU A 61 -2.36 9.63 16.72
CA LEU A 61 -1.76 10.79 17.38
C LEU A 61 -2.79 11.52 18.24
N LEU A 62 -3.97 11.81 17.67
CA LEU A 62 -5.07 12.46 18.39
C LEU A 62 -5.55 11.64 19.60
N TYR A 63 -5.63 10.32 19.43
CA TYR A 63 -5.97 9.38 20.49
C TYR A 63 -4.91 9.38 21.60
N ALA A 64 -3.62 9.31 21.25
CA ALA A 64 -2.52 9.35 22.22
C ALA A 64 -2.44 10.68 22.99
N THR A 65 -2.92 11.78 22.40
CA THR A 65 -3.01 13.10 23.06
C THR A 65 -4.29 13.31 23.88
N ASN A 66 -5.18 12.32 23.99
CA ASN A 66 -6.50 12.42 24.64
C ASN A 66 -7.41 13.53 24.09
N ILE A 67 -7.25 13.92 22.81
CA ILE A 67 -8.07 14.98 22.20
C ILE A 67 -9.43 14.43 21.77
N CYS A 68 -9.47 13.34 20.97
CA CYS A 68 -10.69 12.70 20.49
C CYS A 68 -10.46 11.22 20.11
N ASP A 69 -11.47 10.38 20.31
CA ASP A 69 -11.53 9.02 19.73
C ASP A 69 -12.57 8.93 18.60
N PHE A 70 -12.11 9.11 17.36
CA PHE A 70 -12.95 8.94 16.18
C PHE A 70 -12.97 7.46 15.74
N LYS A 71 -13.81 6.65 16.39
CA LYS A 71 -13.99 5.22 16.03
C LYS A 71 -14.29 5.01 14.54
N THR A 72 -15.13 5.87 13.96
CA THR A 72 -15.49 5.86 12.53
C THR A 72 -14.26 5.96 11.60
N LEU A 73 -13.24 6.70 12.00
CA LEU A 73 -12.02 6.87 11.19
C LEU A 73 -11.19 5.58 11.14
N THR A 74 -11.22 4.80 12.23
CA THR A 74 -10.59 3.48 12.29
C THR A 74 -11.37 2.44 11.47
N ASP A 75 -12.70 2.49 11.50
CA ASP A 75 -13.54 1.55 10.75
C ASP A 75 -13.43 1.79 9.23
N MET A 76 -13.38 3.05 8.79
CA MET A 76 -13.20 3.41 7.38
C MET A 76 -11.81 3.07 6.84
N PHE A 77 -10.78 3.00 7.70
CA PHE A 77 -9.40 2.73 7.28
C PHE A 77 -9.29 1.42 6.48
N PHE A 78 -9.86 0.32 6.98
CA PHE A 78 -9.77 -0.98 6.33
C PHE A 78 -10.42 -0.99 4.96
N ALA A 79 -11.61 -0.39 4.85
CA ALA A 79 -12.33 -0.29 3.58
C ALA A 79 -11.56 0.57 2.57
N THR A 80 -11.13 1.77 2.98
CA THR A 80 -10.40 2.71 2.13
C THR A 80 -9.07 2.12 1.67
N GLN A 81 -8.31 1.48 2.56
CA GLN A 81 -7.04 0.85 2.21
C GLN A 81 -7.22 -0.38 1.30
N ALA A 82 -8.24 -1.21 1.54
CA ALA A 82 -8.57 -2.34 0.68
C ALA A 82 -8.89 -1.92 -0.75
N ILE A 83 -9.82 -0.97 -0.91
CA ILE A 83 -10.19 -0.42 -2.22
C ILE A 83 -8.96 0.19 -2.89
N GLY A 84 -8.14 0.91 -2.12
CA GLY A 84 -6.91 1.52 -2.61
C GLY A 84 -5.93 0.51 -3.20
N PHE A 85 -5.62 -0.58 -2.48
CA PHE A 85 -4.71 -1.60 -2.98
C PHE A 85 -5.30 -2.39 -4.15
N VAL A 86 -6.61 -2.68 -4.16
CA VAL A 86 -7.27 -3.34 -5.30
C VAL A 86 -7.14 -2.47 -6.55
N PHE A 87 -7.44 -1.18 -6.46
CA PHE A 87 -7.32 -0.27 -7.60
C PHE A 87 -5.88 -0.12 -8.08
N ALA A 88 -4.91 -0.05 -7.16
CA ALA A 88 -3.49 -0.02 -7.50
C ALA A 88 -3.05 -1.31 -8.22
N GLY A 89 -3.39 -2.48 -7.67
CA GLY A 89 -3.08 -3.78 -8.25
C GLY A 89 -3.73 -3.98 -9.62
N VAL A 90 -5.04 -3.76 -9.73
CA VAL A 90 -5.78 -3.88 -10.99
C VAL A 90 -5.26 -2.90 -12.04
N GLY A 91 -4.94 -1.65 -11.66
CA GLY A 91 -4.34 -0.68 -12.57
C GLY A 91 -3.03 -1.19 -13.20
N LEU A 92 -2.15 -1.80 -12.41
CA LEU A 92 -0.90 -2.38 -12.92
C LEU A 92 -1.13 -3.66 -13.75
N VAL A 93 -2.06 -4.52 -13.34
CA VAL A 93 -2.43 -5.71 -14.12
C VAL A 93 -2.96 -5.32 -15.49
N LEU A 94 -3.86 -4.32 -15.56
CA LEU A 94 -4.38 -3.80 -16.82
C LEU A 94 -3.29 -3.18 -17.68
N ALA A 95 -2.32 -2.50 -17.08
CA ALA A 95 -1.17 -1.98 -17.81
C ALA A 95 -0.31 -3.10 -18.41
N LEU A 96 -0.14 -4.23 -17.72
CA LEU A 96 0.64 -5.36 -18.22
C LEU A 96 -0.08 -6.20 -19.28
N ILE A 97 -1.39 -6.41 -19.12
CA ILE A 97 -2.22 -7.22 -20.04
C ILE A 97 -2.76 -6.37 -21.20
N GLN A 98 -2.67 -5.03 -21.11
CA GLN A 98 -3.07 -4.07 -22.14
C GLN A 98 -4.55 -4.08 -22.52
N LYS A 99 -5.41 -4.66 -21.68
CA LYS A 99 -6.86 -4.59 -21.90
C LYS A 99 -7.37 -3.18 -21.64
N LYS A 100 -7.99 -2.58 -22.66
CA LYS A 100 -8.57 -1.22 -22.62
C LYS A 100 -9.89 -1.13 -21.87
N GLY A 101 -10.52 -2.25 -21.51
CA GLY A 101 -11.81 -2.26 -20.81
C GLY A 101 -11.81 -3.23 -19.64
N VAL A 102 -12.12 -2.71 -18.45
CA VAL A 102 -12.75 -3.46 -17.36
C VAL A 102 -13.77 -2.55 -16.66
N ILE A 103 -14.84 -3.22 -16.26
CA ILE A 103 -16.10 -2.80 -15.69
C ILE A 103 -15.89 -1.89 -14.47
N VAL A 104 -16.67 -0.81 -14.44
CA VAL A 104 -16.76 0.16 -13.35
C VAL A 104 -17.16 -0.58 -12.06
N ALA A 105 -16.29 -0.57 -11.06
CA ALA A 105 -16.63 -1.07 -9.74
C ALA A 105 -17.66 -0.13 -9.10
N SER A 106 -18.88 -0.63 -8.88
CA SER A 106 -19.88 0.02 -8.06
C SER A 106 -19.37 0.14 -6.63
N ALA A 107 -19.79 1.23 -5.95
CA ALA A 107 -19.42 1.50 -4.57
C ALA A 107 -19.68 0.26 -3.69
N PRO A 108 -18.68 -0.22 -2.92
CA PRO A 108 -18.93 -1.35 -2.03
C PRO A 108 -19.97 -0.95 -0.99
N ALA A 109 -20.96 -1.82 -0.77
CA ALA A 109 -21.81 -1.71 0.40
C ALA A 109 -20.93 -1.72 1.65
N VAL A 110 -21.28 -0.91 2.66
CA VAL A 110 -20.58 -0.86 3.95
C VAL A 110 -20.71 -2.24 4.60
N PHE A 111 -19.70 -3.08 4.41
CA PHE A 111 -19.68 -4.44 4.91
C PHE A 111 -18.92 -4.47 6.24
N SER A 112 -19.51 -5.05 7.28
CA SER A 112 -18.94 -5.06 8.64
C SER A 112 -17.83 -6.12 8.84
N GLY A 113 -17.58 -6.98 7.85
CA GLY A 113 -16.59 -8.06 7.95
C GLY A 113 -15.17 -7.64 7.59
N THR A 114 -14.28 -7.54 8.59
CA THR A 114 -12.85 -7.21 8.43
C THR A 114 -12.10 -8.19 7.52
N PHE A 115 -12.50 -9.47 7.49
CA PHE A 115 -11.83 -10.53 6.73
C PHE A 115 -11.86 -10.29 5.21
N LEU A 116 -12.99 -9.80 4.67
CA LEU A 116 -13.13 -9.52 3.24
C LEU A 116 -12.16 -8.40 2.83
N PHE A 117 -12.11 -7.30 3.59
CA PHE A 117 -11.19 -6.20 3.32
C PHE A 117 -9.72 -6.60 3.45
N VAL A 118 -9.38 -7.43 4.44
CA VAL A 118 -8.02 -7.97 4.58
C VAL A 118 -7.65 -8.84 3.37
N THR A 119 -8.55 -9.70 2.91
CA THR A 119 -8.33 -10.54 1.72
C THR A 119 -8.12 -9.67 0.48
N LEU A 120 -8.96 -8.66 0.27
CA LEU A 120 -8.83 -7.72 -0.84
C LEU A 120 -7.53 -6.90 -0.77
N MET A 121 -7.11 -6.45 0.41
CA MET A 121 -5.81 -5.80 0.60
C MET A 121 -4.66 -6.71 0.19
N VAL A 122 -4.67 -7.97 0.64
CA VAL A 122 -3.62 -8.94 0.32
C VAL A 122 -3.57 -9.21 -1.18
N LEU A 123 -4.71 -9.41 -1.84
CA LEU A 123 -4.78 -9.63 -3.28
C LEU A 123 -4.32 -8.39 -4.06
N GLY A 124 -4.78 -7.19 -3.69
CA GLY A 124 -4.41 -5.94 -4.34
C GLY A 124 -2.92 -5.62 -4.19
N LEU A 125 -2.39 -5.72 -2.97
CA LEU A 125 -0.97 -5.52 -2.67
C LEU A 125 -0.10 -6.60 -3.35
N GLY A 126 -0.55 -7.86 -3.33
CA GLY A 126 0.11 -8.97 -4.00
C GLY A 126 0.19 -8.74 -5.50
N ALA A 127 -0.94 -8.38 -6.12
CA ALA A 127 -0.98 -8.01 -7.54
C ALA A 127 -0.02 -6.85 -7.85
N MET A 128 0.00 -5.81 -7.00
CA MET A 128 0.91 -4.68 -7.17
C MET A 128 2.39 -5.12 -7.14
N ASN A 129 2.80 -5.86 -6.11
CA ASN A 129 4.18 -6.33 -5.96
C ASN A 129 4.60 -7.33 -7.04
N VAL A 130 3.70 -8.23 -7.45
CA VAL A 130 3.94 -9.16 -8.57
C VAL A 130 4.13 -8.40 -9.87
N CYS A 131 3.28 -7.41 -10.18
CA CYS A 131 3.43 -6.60 -11.39
C CYS A 131 4.75 -5.84 -11.43
N LEU A 132 5.16 -5.22 -10.31
CA LEU A 132 6.44 -4.54 -10.21
C LEU A 132 7.63 -5.50 -10.34
N SER A 133 7.49 -6.72 -9.82
CA SER A 133 8.50 -7.79 -9.99
C SER A 133 8.60 -8.27 -11.44
N ILE A 134 7.47 -8.40 -12.14
CA ILE A 134 7.45 -8.71 -13.58
C ILE A 134 8.14 -7.59 -14.37
N LEU A 135 7.88 -6.32 -14.04
CA LEU A 135 8.57 -5.19 -14.65
C LEU A 135 10.08 -5.21 -14.38
N ALA A 136 10.51 -5.56 -13.17
CA ALA A 136 11.93 -5.73 -12.85
C ALA A 136 12.61 -6.81 -13.71
N LYS A 137 11.93 -7.95 -13.93
CA LYS A 137 12.40 -9.00 -14.84
C LYS A 137 12.48 -8.52 -16.29
N LYS A 138 11.45 -7.82 -16.77
CA LYS A 138 11.43 -7.25 -18.14
C LYS A 138 12.55 -6.22 -18.37
N LEU A 139 13.04 -5.59 -17.30
CA LEU A 139 14.20 -4.68 -17.32
C LEU A 139 15.55 -5.39 -17.11
N ASN A 140 15.60 -6.74 -17.10
CA ASN A 140 16.79 -7.54 -16.81
C ASN A 140 17.44 -7.23 -15.45
N LYS A 141 16.65 -6.75 -14.47
CA LYS A 141 17.11 -6.43 -13.10
C LYS A 141 16.37 -7.25 -12.05
N GLU A 142 16.42 -8.57 -12.20
CA GLU A 142 15.65 -9.52 -11.38
C GLU A 142 15.90 -9.38 -9.88
N LYS A 143 17.12 -8.96 -9.47
CA LYS A 143 17.49 -8.73 -8.07
C LYS A 143 16.57 -7.72 -7.36
N ILE A 144 15.95 -6.79 -8.10
CA ILE A 144 15.00 -5.81 -7.55
C ILE A 144 13.75 -6.50 -6.98
N THR A 145 13.37 -7.66 -7.54
CA THR A 145 12.22 -8.47 -7.07
C THR A 145 12.29 -8.78 -5.57
N ILE A 146 13.50 -8.94 -5.03
CA ILE A 146 13.71 -9.25 -3.60
C ILE A 146 13.06 -8.17 -2.71
N PHE A 147 13.18 -6.89 -3.09
CA PHE A 147 12.57 -5.80 -2.34
C PHE A 147 11.03 -5.88 -2.30
N PHE A 148 10.39 -6.25 -3.41
CA PHE A 148 8.94 -6.42 -3.47
C PHE A 148 8.46 -7.67 -2.73
N VAL A 149 9.25 -8.74 -2.73
CA VAL A 149 8.98 -9.95 -1.92
C VAL A 149 9.08 -9.63 -0.43
N ILE A 150 10.14 -8.96 0.01
CA ILE A 150 10.30 -8.53 1.41
C ILE A 150 9.14 -7.61 1.81
N SER A 151 8.83 -6.62 0.97
CA SER A 151 7.68 -5.72 1.21
C SER A 151 6.39 -6.51 1.43
N PHE A 152 6.07 -7.44 0.53
CA PHE A 152 4.86 -8.24 0.61
C PHE A 152 4.83 -9.15 1.84
N VAL A 153 5.91 -9.89 2.12
CA VAL A 153 5.99 -10.80 3.28
C VAL A 153 5.85 -10.03 4.60
N CYS A 154 6.55 -8.90 4.76
CA CYS A 154 6.40 -8.07 5.95
C CYS A 154 4.97 -7.52 6.09
N SER A 155 4.31 -7.17 4.98
CA SER A 155 2.89 -6.77 5.00
C SER A 155 1.95 -7.92 5.39
N LEU A 156 2.26 -9.17 5.04
CA LEU A 156 1.50 -10.34 5.51
C LEU A 156 1.73 -10.62 7.01
N MET A 157 2.97 -10.45 7.48
CA MET A 157 3.29 -10.57 8.91
C MET A 157 2.47 -9.58 9.77
N MET A 158 2.15 -8.40 9.25
CA MET A 158 1.24 -7.46 9.91
C MET A 158 -0.17 -8.02 10.09
N GLY A 159 -0.69 -8.75 9.10
CA GLY A 159 -1.99 -9.44 9.20
C GLY A 159 -1.97 -10.60 10.21
N TYR A 160 -0.82 -11.28 10.37
CA TYR A 160 -0.65 -12.23 11.45
C TYR A 160 -0.59 -11.53 12.81
N LEU A 161 0.20 -10.46 12.93
CA LEU A 161 0.31 -9.69 14.17
C LEU A 161 -1.02 -9.12 14.61
N SER A 162 -1.92 -8.74 13.69
CA SER A 162 -3.26 -8.25 14.04
C SER A 162 -4.12 -9.25 14.84
N SER A 163 -3.74 -10.53 14.88
CA SER A 163 -4.38 -11.57 15.72
C SER A 163 -3.80 -11.68 17.14
N LYS A 164 -2.73 -10.93 17.45
CA LYS A 164 -2.04 -10.93 18.75
C LYS A 164 -2.55 -9.83 19.66
N ASP A 165 -2.18 -9.90 20.93
CA ASP A 165 -2.58 -8.94 21.94
C ASP A 165 -1.76 -7.64 21.85
N PHE A 166 -2.40 -6.56 21.40
CA PHE A 166 -1.80 -5.22 21.29
C PHE A 166 -1.88 -4.40 22.58
N THR A 167 -2.39 -4.96 23.68
CA THR A 167 -2.24 -4.33 25.01
C THR A 167 -0.78 -4.27 25.44
N LEU A 168 0.06 -5.16 24.92
CA LEU A 168 1.51 -5.15 25.13
C LEU A 168 2.19 -4.10 24.23
N SER A 169 2.86 -3.12 24.84
CA SER A 169 3.62 -2.07 24.12
C SER A 169 4.63 -2.66 23.11
N PHE A 170 5.28 -3.78 23.45
CA PHE A 170 6.21 -4.49 22.56
C PHE A 170 5.57 -4.93 21.23
N MET A 171 4.32 -5.40 21.26
CA MET A 171 3.62 -5.83 20.03
C MET A 171 3.34 -4.65 19.09
N ASN A 172 3.01 -3.48 19.65
CA ASN A 172 2.84 -2.26 18.86
C ASN A 172 4.16 -1.83 18.20
N TRP A 173 5.26 -1.81 18.95
CA TRP A 173 6.58 -1.48 18.40
C TRP A 173 7.04 -2.48 17.32
N LEU A 174 6.80 -3.77 17.53
CA LEU A 174 7.11 -4.80 16.55
C LEU A 174 6.33 -4.60 15.25
N ALA A 175 5.02 -4.34 15.34
CA ALA A 175 4.19 -4.04 14.18
C ALA A 175 4.68 -2.80 13.42
N GLN A 176 5.07 -1.75 14.14
CA GLN A 176 5.64 -0.55 13.53
C GLN A 176 6.97 -0.82 12.82
N GLY A 177 7.88 -1.54 13.47
CA GLY A 177 9.16 -1.92 12.88
C GLY A 177 8.98 -2.72 11.59
N ILE A 178 8.10 -3.72 11.60
CA ILE A 178 7.80 -4.54 10.41
C ILE A 178 7.17 -3.69 9.31
N ASN A 179 6.27 -2.76 9.64
CA ASN A 179 5.66 -1.88 8.64
C ASN A 179 6.70 -0.92 8.02
N ILE A 180 7.62 -0.38 8.82
CA ILE A 180 8.74 0.44 8.33
C ILE A 180 9.60 -0.36 7.37
N VAL A 181 10.00 -1.59 7.74
CA VAL A 181 10.79 -2.47 6.87
C VAL A 181 10.03 -2.79 5.58
N SER A 182 8.73 -3.06 5.66
CA SER A 182 7.88 -3.34 4.51
C SER A 182 7.83 -2.18 3.51
N GLN A 183 7.57 -0.96 4.00
CA GLN A 183 7.46 0.23 3.14
C GLN A 183 8.82 0.76 2.69
N ALA A 184 9.88 0.58 3.50
CA ALA A 184 11.25 0.87 3.09
C ALA A 184 11.68 -0.05 1.94
N ALA A 185 11.40 -1.36 2.05
CA ALA A 185 11.67 -2.31 0.98
C ALA A 185 10.88 -1.94 -0.29
N PHE A 186 9.60 -1.59 -0.17
CA PHE A 186 8.81 -1.09 -1.30
C PHE A 186 9.46 0.13 -1.97
N LEU A 187 9.80 1.16 -1.19
CA LEU A 187 10.44 2.37 -1.68
C LEU A 187 11.78 2.07 -2.38
N MET A 188 12.63 1.24 -1.78
CA MET A 188 13.91 0.84 -2.36
C MET A 188 13.74 0.06 -3.65
N GLY A 189 12.74 -0.81 -3.72
CA GLY A 189 12.35 -1.52 -4.94
C GLY A 189 11.95 -0.55 -6.05
N VAL A 190 11.09 0.42 -5.73
CA VAL A 190 10.65 1.46 -6.67
C VAL A 190 11.79 2.34 -7.15
N ILE A 191 12.64 2.87 -6.25
CA ILE A 191 13.80 3.69 -6.61
C ILE A 191 14.75 2.90 -7.51
N SER A 192 14.98 1.63 -7.20
CA SER A 192 15.83 0.75 -8.02
C SER A 192 15.23 0.52 -9.40
N LEU A 193 13.91 0.34 -9.47
CA LEU A 193 13.18 0.14 -10.72
C LEU A 193 13.21 1.41 -11.59
N HIS A 194 13.02 2.58 -10.97
CA HIS A 194 13.18 3.89 -11.61
C HIS A 194 14.57 4.03 -12.26
N LYS A 195 15.62 3.76 -11.48
CA LYS A 195 17.03 3.80 -11.95
C LYS A 195 17.35 2.74 -13.01
N ALA A 196 16.62 1.61 -13.01
CA ALA A 196 16.77 0.54 -13.98
C ALA A 196 16.18 0.86 -15.37
N GLY A 197 15.62 2.06 -15.55
CA GLY A 197 15.06 2.49 -16.84
C GLY A 197 13.54 2.32 -16.94
N LEU A 198 12.82 2.15 -15.82
CA LEU A 198 11.34 2.15 -15.84
C LEU A 198 10.78 3.44 -16.47
N LYS A 199 11.49 4.56 -16.30
CA LYS A 199 11.18 5.85 -16.93
C LYS A 199 11.23 5.80 -18.46
N GLU A 200 11.98 4.89 -19.06
CA GLU A 200 12.10 4.75 -20.52
C GLU A 200 11.30 3.57 -21.05
N TYR A 201 11.00 2.59 -20.19
CA TYR A 201 10.17 1.44 -20.51
C TYR A 201 8.82 1.88 -21.07
N ARG A 202 8.45 1.32 -22.22
CA ARG A 202 7.10 1.44 -22.79
C ARG A 202 6.41 0.09 -22.70
N PHE A 203 5.14 0.09 -22.32
CA PHE A 203 4.32 -1.09 -22.50
C PHE A 203 4.17 -1.28 -24.02
N ASN A 204 4.69 -2.39 -24.56
CA ASN A 204 4.64 -2.68 -26.00
C ASN A 204 3.19 -2.68 -26.48
N ASN A 205 2.77 -1.68 -27.25
CA ASN A 205 1.45 -1.66 -27.89
C ASN A 205 1.29 -2.79 -28.92
#